data_AF-A0A1I4A6B2-F1
#
_entry.id   AF-A0A1I4A6B2-F1
#
_cell.length_a   1.000
_cell.length_b   1.000
_cell.length_c   1.000
_cell.angle_alpha   90.00
_cell.angle_beta   90.00
_cell.angle_gamma   90.00
#
_symmetry.space_group_name_H-M   'P 1'
#
loop_
_entity.id
_entity.type
_entity.pdbx_description
1 polymer ?
#
loop_
_entity_poly.entity_id
_entity_poly.type
_entity_poly.pdbx_seq_one_letter_code
_entity_poly.pdbx_strand_id
1 'polypeptide(L)'
;MPQFSATRDANTPNDGRADFDPLFGRWNVHHRRLQKRLEGDTNWDEFSGVSEMRPLMDGLGNVDDNLLELPSGTYRAVTLRTFDPATKLWSIWWIDGRNPSVIDVPVRGAFKDGVGIFASEDTFNGRPIIVHYIWSEITANTARWQQAFSPDDGKTWEFNWDMRFTRAD
;
A
#
# COMPACT_ATOMS: atom_id res chain seq x y z
N MET A 1 -25.57 7.67 6.85
CA MET A 1 -24.40 6.79 6.65
C MET A 1 -24.20 6.02 7.94
N PRO A 2 -24.10 4.69 7.96
CA PRO A 2 -23.76 3.98 9.19
C PRO A 2 -22.35 4.36 9.63
N GLN A 3 -22.19 4.73 10.90
CA GLN A 3 -20.90 5.04 11.50
C GLN A 3 -20.27 3.71 11.95
N PHE A 4 -19.28 3.23 11.21
CA PHE A 4 -18.49 2.06 11.62
C PHE A 4 -17.57 2.51 12.77
N SER A 5 -17.91 2.13 14.00
CA SER A 5 -17.10 2.45 15.17
C SER A 5 -15.82 1.62 15.16
N ALA A 6 -14.67 2.27 14.98
CA ALA A 6 -13.34 1.64 15.04
C ALA A 6 -12.85 1.45 16.49
N THR A 7 -13.72 0.98 17.38
CA THR A 7 -13.30 0.52 18.70
C THR A 7 -12.87 -0.93 18.57
N ARG A 8 -11.56 -1.17 18.74
CA ARG A 8 -10.98 -2.51 18.80
C ARG A 8 -11.69 -3.30 19.89
N ASP A 9 -12.44 -4.33 19.52
CA ASP A 9 -12.99 -5.26 20.50
C ASP A 9 -11.83 -5.91 21.26
N ALA A 10 -11.94 -5.97 22.59
CA ALA A 10 -10.93 -6.60 23.45
C ALA A 10 -10.72 -8.10 23.13
N ASN A 11 -11.58 -8.68 22.29
CA ASN A 11 -11.53 -10.06 21.82
C ASN A 11 -10.89 -10.25 20.44
N THR A 12 -10.40 -9.20 19.78
CA THR A 12 -9.74 -9.36 18.46
C THR A 12 -8.51 -10.25 18.61
N PRO A 13 -8.42 -11.39 17.90
CA PRO A 13 -7.25 -12.25 17.94
C PRO A 13 -5.98 -11.47 17.57
N ASN A 14 -4.90 -11.69 18.31
CA ASN A 14 -3.60 -11.11 17.99
C ASN A 14 -2.89 -11.94 16.91
N ASP A 15 -3.47 -11.98 15.71
CA ASP A 15 -2.98 -12.78 14.58
C ASP A 15 -2.54 -11.95 13.37
N GLY A 16 -2.53 -10.61 13.50
CA GLY A 16 -2.12 -9.66 12.46
C GLY A 16 -3.28 -9.01 11.71
N ARG A 17 -4.54 -9.43 11.94
CA ARG A 17 -5.71 -8.82 11.26
C ARG A 17 -5.96 -7.34 11.60
N ALA A 18 -5.35 -6.85 12.67
CA ALA A 18 -5.49 -5.47 13.15
C ALA A 18 -4.28 -4.58 12.76
N ASP A 19 -3.32 -5.10 11.99
CA ASP A 19 -2.06 -4.39 11.72
C ASP A 19 -2.25 -3.09 10.94
N PHE A 20 -3.31 -3.01 10.12
CA PHE A 20 -3.66 -1.82 9.35
C PHE A 20 -4.61 -0.85 10.08
N ASP A 21 -5.18 -1.23 11.23
CA ASP A 21 -6.16 -0.40 11.95
C ASP A 21 -5.66 1.03 12.26
N PRO A 22 -4.38 1.26 12.63
CA PRO A 22 -3.88 2.62 12.86
C PRO A 22 -3.95 3.52 11.62
N LEU A 23 -4.15 2.96 10.43
CA LEU A 23 -4.27 3.70 9.17
C LEU A 23 -5.70 4.05 8.78
N PHE A 24 -6.73 3.58 9.50
CA PHE A 24 -8.13 3.97 9.20
C PHE A 24 -8.34 5.47 9.31
N GLY A 25 -9.09 6.05 8.37
CA GLY A 25 -9.37 7.49 8.25
C GLY A 25 -8.65 8.15 7.08
N ARG A 26 -8.63 9.48 7.10
CA ARG A 26 -8.12 10.33 6.02
C ARG A 26 -6.68 10.76 6.26
N TRP A 27 -5.92 10.85 5.16
CA TRP A 27 -4.50 11.17 5.14
C TRP A 27 -4.16 12.10 3.98
N ASN A 28 -3.28 13.05 4.24
CA ASN A 28 -2.49 13.71 3.21
C ASN A 28 -1.29 12.82 2.88
N VAL A 29 -0.93 12.74 1.61
CA VAL A 29 0.17 11.88 1.14
C VAL A 29 1.14 12.72 0.31
N HIS A 30 2.41 12.70 0.71
CA HIS A 30 3.50 13.21 -0.11
C HIS A 30 4.19 12.05 -0.80
N HIS A 31 4.21 12.07 -2.13
CA HIS A 31 4.81 11.04 -2.95
C HIS A 31 6.16 11.49 -3.50
N ARG A 32 7.11 10.56 -3.55
CA ARG A 32 8.30 10.63 -4.41
C ARG A 32 8.32 9.35 -5.24
N ARG A 33 8.32 9.46 -6.57
CA ARG A 33 8.33 8.31 -7.47
C ARG A 33 9.39 8.47 -8.56
N LEU A 34 10.17 7.44 -8.83
CA LEU A 34 11.13 7.48 -9.94
C LEU A 34 10.39 7.71 -11.27
N GLN A 35 10.99 8.52 -12.14
CA GLN A 35 10.46 8.78 -13.48
C GLN A 35 10.57 7.54 -14.37
N LYS A 36 11.70 6.83 -14.29
CA LYS A 36 11.93 5.53 -14.94
C LYS A 36 12.39 4.49 -13.94
N ARG A 37 12.00 3.24 -14.15
CA ARG A 37 12.27 2.13 -13.24
C ARG A 37 13.11 1.09 -13.94
N LEU A 38 14.10 0.53 -13.25
CA LEU A 38 15.05 -0.46 -13.75
C LEU A 38 15.88 0.03 -14.94
N GLU A 39 16.12 1.34 -14.99
CA GLU A 39 16.92 2.01 -16.02
C GLU A 39 18.10 2.80 -15.42
N GLY A 40 18.37 2.64 -14.12
CA GLY A 40 19.41 3.40 -13.41
C GLY A 40 19.09 4.88 -13.24
N ASP A 41 17.80 5.22 -13.28
CA ASP A 41 17.33 6.59 -13.15
C ASP A 41 17.45 7.08 -11.70
N THR A 42 17.75 8.36 -11.56
CA THR A 42 17.86 9.04 -10.27
C THR A 42 16.94 10.25 -10.18
N ASN A 43 16.12 10.50 -11.22
CA ASN A 43 15.16 11.59 -11.25
C ASN A 43 13.84 11.15 -10.62
N TRP A 44 13.33 11.96 -9.69
CA TRP A 44 12.12 11.69 -8.93
C TRP A 44 11.05 12.75 -9.25
N ASP A 45 9.85 12.29 -9.57
CA ASP A 45 8.65 13.12 -9.50
C ASP A 45 8.22 13.23 -8.04
N GLU A 46 7.98 14.44 -7.58
CA GLU A 46 7.39 14.72 -6.27
C GLU A 46 6.01 15.34 -6.45
N PHE A 47 5.03 14.82 -5.73
CA PHE A 47 3.64 15.25 -5.87
C PHE A 47 2.80 14.92 -4.64
N SER A 48 1.66 15.61 -4.53
CA SER A 48 0.71 15.46 -3.43
C SER A 48 -0.39 14.45 -3.77
N GLY A 49 -1.10 14.03 -2.73
CA GLY A 49 -2.26 13.18 -2.84
C GLY A 49 -3.03 13.13 -1.53
N VAL A 50 -4.19 12.47 -1.57
CA VAL A 50 -4.97 12.14 -0.38
C VAL A 50 -5.39 10.68 -0.43
N SER A 51 -5.50 10.07 0.75
CA SER A 51 -5.99 8.70 0.91
C SER A 51 -7.02 8.63 2.02
N GLU A 52 -8.08 7.85 1.82
CA GLU A 52 -9.04 7.51 2.87
C GLU A 52 -9.17 6.00 3.00
N MET A 53 -8.71 5.46 4.13
CA MET A 53 -8.80 4.04 4.45
C MET A 53 -10.01 3.75 5.33
N ARG A 54 -10.76 2.69 4.99
CA ARG A 54 -11.87 2.19 5.81
C ARG A 54 -11.86 0.66 5.94
N PRO A 55 -12.31 0.12 7.09
CA PRO A 55 -12.42 -1.33 7.27
C PRO A 55 -13.50 -1.92 6.37
N LEU A 56 -13.35 -3.21 6.07
CA LEU A 56 -14.28 -4.06 5.33
C LEU A 56 -14.39 -5.43 6.01
N MET A 57 -15.43 -6.18 5.65
CA MET A 57 -15.57 -7.60 5.99
C MET A 57 -15.35 -7.91 7.48
N ASP A 58 -15.89 -7.06 8.36
CA ASP A 58 -15.77 -7.21 9.83
C ASP A 58 -14.32 -7.36 10.31
N GLY A 59 -13.41 -6.56 9.75
CA GLY A 59 -11.99 -6.55 10.11
C GLY A 59 -11.13 -7.56 9.33
N LEU A 60 -11.70 -8.35 8.42
CA LEU A 60 -10.94 -9.24 7.53
C LEU A 60 -10.48 -8.53 6.24
N GLY A 61 -10.74 -7.24 6.10
CA GLY A 61 -10.24 -6.45 5.00
C GLY A 61 -10.29 -4.95 5.25
N ASN A 62 -9.69 -4.20 4.34
CA ASN A 62 -9.82 -2.75 4.27
C ASN A 62 -9.67 -2.26 2.83
N VAL A 63 -10.05 -1.01 2.60
CA VAL A 63 -9.91 -0.37 1.30
C VAL A 63 -9.48 1.09 1.45
N ASP A 64 -8.58 1.53 0.57
CA ASP A 64 -8.17 2.94 0.42
C ASP A 64 -8.72 3.50 -0.89
N ASP A 65 -9.39 4.65 -0.85
CA ASP A 65 -9.59 5.51 -2.02
C ASP A 65 -8.44 6.53 -2.06
N ASN A 66 -7.65 6.50 -3.13
CA ASN A 66 -6.47 7.32 -3.33
C ASN A 66 -6.71 8.33 -4.45
N LEU A 67 -6.39 9.60 -4.20
CA LEU A 67 -6.24 10.64 -5.20
C LEU A 67 -4.75 10.99 -5.32
N LEU A 68 -4.19 10.89 -6.52
CA LEU A 68 -2.77 11.16 -6.79
C LEU A 68 -2.65 12.31 -7.77
N GLU A 69 -1.95 13.37 -7.41
CA GLU A 69 -1.86 14.63 -8.16
C GLU A 69 -0.55 14.74 -8.94
N LEU A 70 -0.31 13.77 -9.83
CA LEU A 70 0.96 13.71 -10.59
C LEU A 70 1.14 14.95 -11.47
N PRO A 71 2.39 15.32 -11.79
CA PRO A 71 2.66 16.41 -12.72
C PRO A 71 1.97 16.26 -14.09
N SER A 72 1.77 15.02 -14.53
CA SER A 72 1.11 14.69 -15.81
C SER A 72 -0.42 14.65 -15.75
N GLY A 73 -1.00 14.79 -14.56
CA GLY A 73 -2.45 14.79 -14.35
C GLY A 73 -2.88 13.96 -13.14
N THR A 74 -3.97 14.40 -12.53
CA THR A 74 -4.57 13.74 -11.38
C THR A 74 -5.29 12.45 -11.78
N TYR A 75 -5.13 11.38 -11.01
CA TYR A 75 -5.93 10.17 -11.16
C TYR A 75 -6.33 9.58 -9.81
N ARG A 76 -7.30 8.67 -9.84
CA ARG A 76 -7.75 7.91 -8.68
C ARG A 76 -7.36 6.45 -8.77
N ALA A 77 -7.12 5.84 -7.63
CA ALA A 77 -6.85 4.42 -7.51
C ALA A 77 -7.41 3.86 -6.20
N VAL A 78 -7.62 2.56 -6.19
CA VAL A 78 -8.09 1.84 -5.02
C VAL A 78 -7.04 0.85 -4.57
N THR A 79 -6.76 0.81 -3.27
CA THR A 79 -6.03 -0.30 -2.66
C THR A 79 -7.02 -1.18 -1.92
N LEU A 80 -7.15 -2.44 -2.30
CA LEU A 80 -7.95 -3.43 -1.57
C LEU A 80 -7.01 -4.34 -0.77
N ARG A 81 -7.34 -4.61 0.49
CA ARG A 81 -6.60 -5.57 1.33
C ARG A 81 -7.53 -6.58 1.94
N THR A 82 -7.10 -7.84 1.96
CA THR A 82 -7.81 -8.92 2.64
C THR A 82 -6.86 -9.73 3.51
N PHE A 83 -7.31 -10.15 4.68
CA PHE A 83 -6.57 -11.00 5.58
C PHE A 83 -7.08 -12.44 5.52
N ASP A 84 -6.18 -13.40 5.40
CA ASP A 84 -6.48 -14.83 5.51
C ASP A 84 -6.11 -15.33 6.92
N PRO A 85 -7.09 -15.68 7.78
CA PRO A 85 -6.83 -16.19 9.12
C PRO A 85 -6.09 -17.53 9.15
N ALA A 86 -6.18 -18.34 8.08
CA ALA A 86 -5.52 -19.64 8.03
C ALA A 86 -4.01 -19.49 7.83
N THR A 87 -3.59 -18.59 6.95
CA THR A 87 -2.17 -18.33 6.69
C THR A 87 -1.60 -17.19 7.52
N LYS A 88 -2.47 -16.36 8.12
CA LYS A 88 -2.12 -15.10 8.79
C LYS A 88 -1.39 -14.11 7.88
N LEU A 89 -1.79 -14.08 6.61
CA LEU A 89 -1.22 -13.18 5.62
C LEU A 89 -2.26 -12.21 5.11
N TRP A 90 -1.80 -11.01 4.80
CA TRP A 90 -2.53 -10.05 4.00
C TRP A 90 -2.22 -10.26 2.52
N SER A 91 -3.22 -10.05 1.68
CA SER A 91 -3.09 -9.81 0.25
C SER A 91 -3.47 -8.36 -0.03
N ILE A 92 -2.71 -7.66 -0.87
CA ILE A 92 -2.90 -6.25 -1.22
C ILE A 92 -2.97 -6.11 -2.74
N TRP A 93 -4.09 -5.60 -3.25
CA TRP A 93 -4.30 -5.30 -4.66
C TRP A 93 -4.29 -3.80 -4.90
N TRP A 94 -3.60 -3.36 -5.95
CA TRP A 94 -3.70 -2.02 -6.49
C TRP A 94 -4.62 -2.02 -7.72
N ILE A 95 -5.55 -1.09 -7.78
CA ILE A 95 -6.50 -0.94 -8.88
C ILE A 95 -6.38 0.49 -9.40
N ASP A 96 -5.80 0.64 -10.59
CA ASP A 96 -5.57 1.95 -11.21
C ASP A 96 -6.82 2.39 -11.99
N GLY A 97 -7.39 3.54 -11.62
CA GLY A 97 -8.59 4.08 -12.29
C GLY A 97 -8.38 4.44 -13.76
N ARG A 98 -7.12 4.54 -14.22
CA ARG A 98 -6.78 4.73 -15.64
C ARG A 98 -6.87 3.42 -16.44
N ASN A 99 -6.86 2.27 -15.76
CA ASN A 99 -7.02 0.94 -16.34
C ASN A 99 -8.00 0.09 -15.52
N PRO A 100 -9.29 0.45 -15.47
CA PRO A 100 -10.25 -0.10 -14.51
C PRO A 100 -10.64 -1.56 -14.78
N SER A 101 -10.27 -2.12 -15.93
CA SER A 101 -10.54 -3.51 -16.30
C SER A 101 -9.46 -4.51 -15.85
N VAL A 102 -8.38 -4.02 -15.23
CA VAL A 102 -7.24 -4.86 -14.81
C VAL A 102 -7.06 -4.76 -13.30
N ILE A 103 -6.87 -5.92 -12.67
CA ILE A 103 -6.49 -6.05 -11.27
C ILE A 103 -5.24 -6.93 -11.24
N ASP A 104 -4.12 -6.37 -10.78
CA ASP A 104 -2.83 -7.05 -10.79
C ASP A 104 -2.74 -8.17 -9.72
N VAL A 105 -1.69 -8.99 -9.80
CA VAL A 105 -1.41 -10.02 -8.79
C VAL A 105 -1.15 -9.34 -7.44
N PRO A 106 -1.81 -9.76 -6.35
CA PRO A 106 -1.62 -9.10 -5.07
C PRO A 106 -0.23 -9.39 -4.50
N VAL A 107 0.39 -8.38 -3.91
CA VAL A 107 1.50 -8.63 -2.99
C VAL A 107 0.95 -9.30 -1.74
N ARG A 108 1.71 -10.25 -1.19
CA ARG A 108 1.33 -11.00 0.02
C ARG A 108 2.39 -10.90 1.09
N GLY A 109 1.97 -10.87 2.35
CA GLY A 109 2.88 -10.70 3.47
C GLY A 109 2.19 -10.42 4.79
N ALA A 110 2.97 -10.00 5.77
CA ALA A 110 2.50 -9.73 7.12
C ALA A 110 3.37 -8.66 7.79
N PHE A 111 2.90 -8.14 8.92
CA PHE A 111 3.74 -7.33 9.78
C PHE A 111 4.57 -8.18 10.71
N LYS A 112 5.78 -7.69 10.99
CA LYS A 112 6.66 -8.18 12.03
C LYS A 112 7.35 -6.98 12.66
N ASP A 113 7.27 -6.88 13.98
CA ASP A 113 7.94 -5.83 14.76
C ASP A 113 7.64 -4.39 14.25
N GLY A 114 6.38 -4.15 13.85
CA GLY A 114 5.92 -2.85 13.35
C GLY A 114 6.23 -2.54 11.88
N VAL A 115 6.87 -3.48 11.17
CA VAL A 115 7.19 -3.35 9.74
C VAL A 115 6.41 -4.39 8.94
N GLY A 116 5.63 -3.93 7.97
CA GLY A 116 4.90 -4.77 7.03
C GLY A 116 5.71 -4.96 5.75
N ILE A 117 6.00 -6.21 5.37
CA ILE A 117 6.69 -6.54 4.12
C ILE A 117 5.77 -7.44 3.30
N PHE A 118 5.51 -7.04 2.06
CA PHE A 118 4.62 -7.76 1.15
C PHE A 118 5.29 -7.92 -0.21
N ALA A 119 5.17 -9.09 -0.82
CA ALA A 119 5.83 -9.40 -2.09
C ALA A 119 4.91 -10.13 -3.07
N SER A 120 5.14 -9.92 -4.36
CA SER A 120 4.63 -10.76 -5.44
C SER A 120 5.63 -10.84 -6.59
N GLU A 121 5.57 -11.93 -7.34
CA GLU A 121 6.13 -12.01 -8.68
C GLU A 121 5.17 -11.28 -9.63
N ASP A 122 5.73 -10.45 -10.51
CA ASP A 122 4.99 -9.65 -11.49
C ASP A 122 5.83 -9.44 -12.75
N THR A 123 5.31 -8.67 -13.71
CA THR A 123 6.02 -8.25 -14.91
C THR A 123 6.04 -6.74 -15.05
N PHE A 124 7.22 -6.19 -15.35
CA PHE A 124 7.38 -4.78 -15.68
C PHE A 124 8.01 -4.67 -17.08
N ASN A 125 7.33 -3.99 -18.00
CA ASN A 125 7.73 -3.89 -19.41
C ASN A 125 8.03 -5.27 -20.05
N GLY A 126 7.22 -6.28 -19.71
CA GLY A 126 7.37 -7.65 -20.21
C GLY A 126 8.52 -8.45 -19.58
N ARG A 127 9.21 -7.91 -18.57
CA ARG A 127 10.27 -8.62 -17.84
C ARG A 127 9.77 -9.07 -16.47
N PRO A 128 10.02 -10.32 -16.05
CA PRO A 128 9.72 -10.75 -14.69
C PRO A 128 10.45 -9.88 -13.66
N ILE A 129 9.74 -9.51 -12.60
CA ILE A 129 10.28 -8.80 -11.45
C ILE A 129 9.65 -9.35 -10.16
N ILE A 130 10.28 -9.07 -9.03
CA ILE A 130 9.62 -9.13 -7.72
C ILE A 130 9.25 -7.70 -7.31
N VAL A 131 7.99 -7.50 -6.95
CA VAL A 131 7.48 -6.24 -6.37
C VAL A 131 7.46 -6.37 -4.86
N HIS A 132 8.04 -5.40 -4.16
CA HIS A 132 8.00 -5.30 -2.70
C HIS A 132 7.28 -4.05 -2.24
N TYR A 133 6.31 -4.21 -1.33
CA TYR A 133 5.73 -3.14 -0.56
C TYR A 133 6.24 -3.20 0.88
N ILE A 134 6.63 -2.05 1.40
CA ILE A 134 7.12 -1.92 2.77
C ILE A 134 6.28 -0.85 3.47
N TRP A 135 5.62 -1.24 4.55
CA TRP A 135 4.96 -0.34 5.49
C TRP A 135 5.82 -0.20 6.75
N SER A 136 6.10 1.03 7.16
CA SER A 136 6.90 1.32 8.35
C SER A 136 6.53 2.67 8.95
N GLU A 137 7.13 3.00 10.10
CA GLU A 137 7.00 4.32 10.72
C GLU A 137 5.52 4.71 11.01
N ILE A 138 4.68 3.69 11.28
CA ILE A 138 3.25 3.86 11.54
C ILE A 138 3.06 4.35 12.99
N THR A 139 2.42 5.51 13.10
CA THR A 139 1.99 6.12 14.36
C THR A 139 0.51 6.52 14.24
N ALA A 140 -0.04 7.15 15.27
CA ALA A 140 -1.38 7.73 15.18
C ALA A 140 -1.50 8.79 14.07
N ASN A 141 -0.40 9.49 13.78
CA ASN A 141 -0.40 10.70 12.96
C ASN A 141 0.47 10.63 11.70
N THR A 142 1.28 9.58 11.55
CA THR A 142 2.21 9.40 10.43
C THR A 142 2.27 7.95 9.99
N ALA A 143 2.62 7.73 8.72
CA ALA A 143 3.02 6.42 8.22
C ALA A 143 3.96 6.58 7.02
N ARG A 144 4.69 5.53 6.69
CA ARG A 144 5.47 5.44 5.47
C ARG A 144 5.12 4.17 4.71
N TRP A 145 4.95 4.33 3.41
CA TRP A 145 4.91 3.22 2.47
C TRP A 145 6.01 3.37 1.43
N GLN A 146 6.63 2.26 1.04
CA GLN A 146 7.64 2.23 -0.01
C GLN A 146 7.42 1.07 -0.97
N GLN A 147 7.83 1.28 -2.22
CA GLN A 147 7.91 0.24 -3.25
C GLN A 147 9.35 0.04 -3.70
N ALA A 148 9.72 -1.22 -3.88
CA ALA A 148 10.95 -1.61 -4.56
C ALA A 148 10.68 -2.70 -5.60
N PHE A 149 11.44 -2.69 -6.70
CA PHE A 149 11.45 -3.74 -7.70
C PHE A 149 12.79 -4.48 -7.65
N SER A 150 12.75 -5.79 -7.83
CA SER A 150 13.94 -6.61 -8.06
C SER A 150 13.84 -7.30 -9.42
N PRO A 151 14.81 -7.11 -10.32
CA PRO A 151 14.84 -7.78 -11.62
C PRO A 151 15.62 -9.11 -11.62
N ASP A 152 16.14 -9.54 -10.46
CA ASP A 152 17.15 -10.61 -10.35
C ASP A 152 16.88 -11.58 -9.19
N ASP A 153 15.60 -11.90 -8.98
CA ASP A 153 15.11 -12.81 -7.94
C ASP A 153 15.48 -12.37 -6.51
N GLY A 154 15.43 -11.07 -6.25
CA GLY A 154 15.62 -10.48 -4.93
C GLY A 154 17.08 -10.22 -4.54
N LYS A 155 18.04 -10.38 -5.46
CA LYS A 155 19.47 -10.12 -5.19
C LYS A 155 19.76 -8.63 -5.09
N THR A 156 19.13 -7.82 -5.94
CA THR A 156 19.20 -6.36 -5.93
C THR A 156 17.81 -5.74 -5.93
N TRP A 157 17.71 -4.53 -5.38
CA TRP A 157 16.45 -3.82 -5.18
C TRP A 157 16.57 -2.35 -5.61
N GLU A 158 15.65 -1.90 -6.46
CA GLU A 158 15.49 -0.50 -6.82
C GLU A 158 14.25 0.07 -6.11
N PHE A 159 14.49 0.89 -5.09
CA PHE A 159 13.43 1.70 -4.49
C PHE A 159 12.95 2.73 -5.50
N ASN A 160 11.67 2.65 -5.85
CA ASN A 160 11.12 3.45 -6.95
C ASN A 160 9.85 4.23 -6.58
N TRP A 161 9.36 4.08 -5.34
CA TRP A 161 8.29 4.90 -4.80
C TRP A 161 8.42 5.01 -3.28
N ASP A 162 8.30 6.23 -2.75
CA ASP A 162 8.18 6.55 -1.33
C ASP A 162 6.90 7.38 -1.14
N MET A 163 6.10 7.02 -0.14
CA MET A 163 4.91 7.75 0.28
C MET A 163 5.02 8.06 1.77
N ARG A 164 4.81 9.33 2.10
CA ARG A 164 4.76 9.84 3.47
C ARG A 164 3.37 10.32 3.78
N PHE A 165 2.75 9.71 4.79
CA PHE A 165 1.39 9.99 5.20
C PHE A 165 1.40 10.89 6.44
N THR A 166 0.55 11.91 6.44
CA THR A 166 0.19 12.70 7.62
C THR A 166 -1.32 12.76 7.75
N ARG A 167 -1.85 12.74 8.98
CA ARG A 167 -3.31 12.80 9.18
C ARG A 167 -3.88 14.06 8.52
N ALA A 168 -5.01 13.88 7.84
CA ALA A 168 -5.80 15.01 7.36
C ALA A 168 -6.72 15.49 8.49
N ASP A 169 -6.87 16.81 8.59
CA ASP A 169 -7.78 17.47 9.54
C ASP A 169 -9.26 17.17 9.23
#